data_AF-A0A946AIR5-F1
#
_entry.id   AF-A0A946AIR5-F1
#
_cell.length_a   1.000
_cell.length_b   1.000
_cell.length_c   1.000
_cell.angle_alpha   90.00
_cell.angle_beta   90.00
_cell.angle_gamma   90.00
#
_symmetry.space_group_name_H-M   'P 1'
#
loop_
_entity.id
_entity.type
_entity.pdbx_description
1 polymer ?
#
loop_
_entity_poly.entity_id
_entity_poly.type
_entity_poly.pdbx_seq_one_letter_code
_entity_poly.pdbx_strand_id
1 'polypeptide(L)'
;MNLLRNTFSLCGFVLLAACAEEPLPISTAEFMEQPRLLEATMVRCAQNRSESRYLAECINARDAVNRLEAAEERARRDGLEEQSERKRQALRRTQEAAAEARRRALDNQRRHEEEEYHGIFGQVPDPADEAVTIDQPSPASNNAPTIIVPPAAEPTNVPEELIEAPKTDLGAIREELKRRQEAPE
;
A
#
# COMPACT_ATOMS: atom_id res chain seq x y z
N MET A 1 -12.95 0.21 89.86
CA MET A 1 -11.63 0.59 89.31
C MET A 1 -11.21 -0.20 88.05
N ASN A 2 -12.04 -1.08 87.48
CA ASN A 2 -11.66 -1.88 86.29
C ASN A 2 -12.06 -1.28 84.94
N LEU A 3 -12.97 -0.30 84.90
CA LEU A 3 -13.44 0.33 83.66
C LEU A 3 -12.45 1.35 83.06
N LEU A 4 -11.68 2.04 83.91
CA LEU A 4 -10.66 3.00 83.45
C LEU A 4 -9.42 2.31 82.88
N ARG A 5 -9.10 1.09 83.33
CA ARG A 5 -7.91 0.34 82.87
C ARG A 5 -8.12 -0.30 81.49
N ASN A 6 -9.37 -0.63 81.13
CA ASN A 6 -9.71 -1.18 79.82
C ASN A 6 -9.78 -0.11 78.70
N THR A 7 -10.13 1.14 79.04
CA THR A 7 -10.23 2.24 78.06
C THR A 7 -8.86 2.75 77.61
N PHE A 8 -7.87 2.81 78.51
CA PHE A 8 -6.49 3.12 78.13
C PHE A 8 -5.84 2.04 77.24
N SER A 9 -6.21 0.77 77.40
CA SER A 9 -5.71 -0.33 76.56
C SER A 9 -6.20 -0.24 75.11
N LEU A 10 -7.47 0.16 74.90
CA LEU A 10 -8.08 0.30 73.57
C LEU A 10 -7.53 1.48 72.76
N CYS A 11 -7.16 2.59 73.42
CA CYS A 11 -6.54 3.73 72.73
C CYS A 11 -5.11 3.42 72.24
N GLY A 12 -4.36 2.56 72.92
CA GLY A 12 -3.01 2.16 72.52
C GLY A 12 -2.98 1.33 71.23
N PHE A 13 -3.99 0.49 70.98
CA PHE A 13 -4.05 -0.34 69.76
C PHE A 13 -4.44 0.43 68.50
N VAL A 14 -5.23 1.51 68.62
CA VAL A 14 -5.60 2.35 67.46
C VAL A 14 -4.40 3.14 66.91
N LEU A 15 -3.47 3.54 67.78
CA LEU A 15 -2.25 4.25 67.36
C LEU A 15 -1.22 3.34 66.66
N LEU A 16 -1.26 2.02 66.88
CA LEU A 16 -0.37 1.07 66.21
C LEU A 16 -0.85 0.66 64.81
N ALA A 17 -2.15 0.77 64.52
CA ALA A 17 -2.70 0.49 63.19
C ALA A 17 -2.49 1.63 62.17
N ALA A 18 -2.10 2.82 62.62
CA ALA A 18 -1.84 3.98 61.76
C ALA A 18 -0.39 4.02 61.20
N CYS A 19 0.45 3.03 61.54
CA CYS A 19 1.83 2.88 61.06
C CYS A 19 1.99 1.75 60.04
N ALA A 20 0.93 1.35 59.34
CA ALA A 20 0.97 0.22 58.41
C ALA A 20 0.90 0.67 56.94
N GLU A 21 1.91 0.23 56.20
CA GLU A 21 2.11 0.26 54.75
C GLU A 21 2.18 1.65 54.08
N GLU A 22 3.41 2.07 53.78
CA GLU A 22 3.64 3.06 52.73
C GLU A 22 3.08 2.47 51.42
N PRO A 23 2.14 3.15 50.73
CA PRO A 23 1.49 2.58 49.56
C PRO A 23 2.55 2.28 48.50
N LEU A 24 2.47 1.08 47.93
CA LEU A 24 3.38 0.67 46.87
C LEU A 24 3.32 1.67 45.70
N PRO A 25 4.46 2.02 45.10
CA PRO A 25 4.47 2.93 43.98
C PRO A 25 3.71 2.32 42.80
N ILE A 26 2.92 3.14 42.13
CA ILE A 26 2.11 2.73 40.97
C ILE A 26 3.02 2.18 39.87
N SER A 27 2.62 1.05 39.28
CA SER A 27 3.39 0.35 38.25
C SER A 27 3.25 1.01 36.87
N THR A 28 4.22 0.74 35.98
CA THR A 28 4.17 1.21 34.58
C THR A 28 2.95 0.69 33.83
N ALA A 29 2.58 -0.58 34.05
CA ALA A 29 1.42 -1.20 33.44
C ALA A 29 0.12 -0.49 33.86
N GLU A 30 -0.02 -0.17 35.14
CA GLU A 30 -1.21 0.52 35.65
C GLU A 30 -1.34 1.94 35.10
N PHE A 31 -0.23 2.66 34.92
CA PHE A 31 -0.22 3.94 34.23
C PHE A 31 -0.67 3.83 32.76
N MET A 32 -0.31 2.74 32.07
CA MET A 32 -0.74 2.51 30.69
C MET A 32 -2.25 2.20 30.61
N GLU A 33 -2.81 1.55 31.63
CA GLU A 33 -4.24 1.23 31.69
C GLU A 33 -5.11 2.44 32.08
N GLN A 34 -4.56 3.38 32.87
CA GLN A 34 -5.29 4.53 33.42
C GLN A 34 -4.71 5.88 32.95
N PRO A 35 -5.14 6.41 31.78
CA PRO A 35 -4.53 7.61 31.18
C PRO A 35 -4.70 8.87 32.06
N ARG A 36 -5.85 9.03 32.72
CA ARG A 36 -6.08 10.17 33.62
C ARG A 36 -5.11 10.19 34.79
N LEU A 37 -4.77 9.01 35.32
CA LEU A 37 -3.84 8.87 36.42
C LEU A 37 -2.40 9.16 35.95
N LEU A 38 -2.03 8.71 34.76
CA LEU A 38 -0.75 9.04 34.13
C LEU A 38 -0.58 10.54 33.92
N GLU A 39 -1.58 11.22 33.36
CA GLU A 39 -1.56 12.67 33.15
C GLU A 39 -1.39 13.44 34.46
N ALA A 40 -2.20 13.10 35.48
CA ALA A 40 -2.12 13.74 36.79
C ALA A 40 -0.75 13.55 37.45
N THR A 41 -0.19 12.33 37.39
CA THR A 41 1.13 12.05 37.94
C THR A 41 2.22 12.77 37.16
N MET A 42 2.14 12.82 35.83
CA MET A 42 3.10 13.55 35.00
C MET A 42 3.12 15.06 35.32
N VAL A 43 1.94 15.67 35.53
CA VAL A 43 1.84 17.08 35.96
C VAL A 43 2.51 17.29 37.32
N ARG A 44 2.24 16.41 38.30
CA ARG A 44 2.88 16.47 39.62
C ARG A 44 4.40 16.32 39.52
N CYS A 45 4.86 15.36 38.72
CA CYS A 45 6.29 15.12 38.49
C CYS A 45 6.98 16.31 37.80
N ALA A 46 6.25 17.10 37.01
CA ALA A 46 6.79 18.28 36.33
C ALA A 46 6.97 19.49 37.26
N GLN A 47 6.16 19.63 38.32
CA GLN A 47 6.22 20.79 39.23
C GLN A 47 7.59 20.92 39.91
N ASN A 48 8.14 19.84 40.49
CA ASN A 48 9.45 19.84 41.14
C ASN A 48 10.35 18.75 40.56
N ARG A 49 10.91 18.99 39.37
CA ARG A 49 11.69 17.99 38.63
C ARG A 49 12.96 17.54 39.37
N SER A 50 13.60 18.40 40.16
CA SER A 50 14.81 18.06 40.91
C SER A 50 14.55 16.96 41.95
N GLU A 51 13.44 17.07 42.68
CA GLU A 51 13.02 16.13 43.72
C GLU A 51 12.35 14.89 43.11
N SER A 52 11.53 15.07 42.07
CA SER A 52 10.76 14.01 41.44
C SER A 52 11.56 13.14 40.45
N ARG A 53 12.82 13.49 40.19
CA ARG A 53 13.67 12.80 39.20
C ARG A 53 13.80 11.31 39.49
N TYR A 54 13.98 10.97 40.76
CA TYR A 54 14.29 9.62 41.22
C TYR A 54 13.13 8.93 41.94
N LEU A 55 11.96 9.59 42.03
CA LEU A 55 10.77 8.96 42.57
C LEU A 55 10.33 7.83 41.63
N ALA A 56 10.13 6.63 42.18
CA ALA A 56 9.74 5.44 41.43
C ALA A 56 8.48 5.69 40.57
N GLU A 57 7.47 6.35 41.14
CA GLU A 57 6.24 6.70 40.42
C GLU A 57 6.50 7.59 39.20
N CYS A 58 7.40 8.58 39.33
CA CYS A 58 7.73 9.47 38.23
C CYS A 58 8.62 8.81 37.17
N ILE A 59 9.45 7.84 37.54
CA ILE A 59 10.18 7.01 36.58
C ILE A 59 9.19 6.12 35.82
N ASN A 60 8.28 5.46 36.53
CA ASN A 60 7.28 4.57 35.96
C ASN A 60 6.32 5.33 35.03
N ALA A 61 5.87 6.52 35.42
CA ALA A 61 5.01 7.36 34.57
C ALA A 61 5.72 7.76 33.26
N ARG A 62 7.00 8.15 33.32
CA ARG A 62 7.78 8.50 32.12
C ARG A 62 8.01 7.29 31.21
N ASP A 63 8.28 6.11 31.80
CA ASP A 63 8.41 4.87 31.03
C ASP A 63 7.09 4.49 30.35
N ALA A 64 5.95 4.67 31.03
CA ALA A 64 4.63 4.46 30.45
C ALA A 64 4.38 5.38 29.23
N VAL A 65 4.72 6.67 29.32
CA VAL A 65 4.64 7.61 28.18
C VAL A 65 5.50 7.14 27.02
N ASN A 66 6.77 6.81 27.26
CA ASN A 66 7.67 6.34 26.21
C ASN A 66 7.13 5.08 25.51
N ARG A 67 6.51 4.15 26.26
CA ARG A 67 5.92 2.93 25.70
C ARG A 67 4.67 3.22 24.87
N LEU A 68 3.83 4.15 25.31
CA LEU A 68 2.64 4.58 24.57
C LEU A 68 3.04 5.26 23.26
N GLU A 69 3.98 6.20 23.29
CA GLU A 69 4.50 6.86 22.09
C GLU A 69 5.11 5.85 21.11
N ALA A 70 5.89 4.89 21.62
CA ALA A 70 6.45 3.82 20.79
C ALA A 70 5.38 2.87 20.23
N ALA A 71 4.25 2.69 20.92
CA ALA A 71 3.14 1.90 20.42
C ALA A 71 2.36 2.66 19.33
N GLU A 72 2.10 3.95 19.52
CA GLU A 72 1.45 4.82 18.54
C GLU A 72 2.27 4.92 17.26
N GLU A 73 3.59 5.10 17.38
CA GLU A 73 4.48 5.18 16.22
C GLU A 73 4.48 3.87 15.42
N ARG A 74 4.41 2.71 16.09
CA ARG A 74 4.27 1.41 15.42
C ARG A 74 2.94 1.30 14.68
N ALA A 75 1.83 1.62 15.35
CA ALA A 75 0.51 1.60 14.73
C ALA A 75 0.43 2.54 13.50
N ARG A 76 1.08 3.71 13.57
CA ARG A 76 1.18 4.64 12.45
C ARG A 76 1.92 4.04 11.26
N ARG A 77 3.05 3.36 11.51
CA ARG A 77 3.84 2.70 10.45
C ARG A 77 3.06 1.56 9.80
N ASP A 78 2.42 0.72 10.60
CA ASP A 78 1.63 -0.41 10.12
C ASP A 78 0.46 0.07 9.24
N GLY A 79 -0.22 1.16 9.66
CA GLY A 79 -1.29 1.77 8.85
C GLY A 79 -0.80 2.35 7.51
N LEU A 80 0.41 2.93 7.46
CA LEU A 80 1.00 3.42 6.21
C LEU A 80 1.44 2.27 5.30
N GLU A 81 1.97 1.19 5.88
CA GLU A 81 2.35 -0.01 5.14
C GLU A 81 1.13 -0.66 4.49
N GLU A 82 0.04 -0.85 5.24
CA GLU A 82 -1.21 -1.40 4.71
C GLU A 82 -1.76 -0.54 3.56
N GLN A 83 -1.76 0.79 3.72
CA GLN A 83 -2.19 1.69 2.64
C GLN A 83 -1.29 1.59 1.39
N SER A 84 0.03 1.48 1.59
CA SER A 84 0.99 1.29 0.51
C SER A 84 0.74 -0.04 -0.21
N GLU A 85 0.52 -1.12 0.52
CA GLU A 85 0.20 -2.43 -0.06
C GLU A 85 -1.10 -2.41 -0.86
N ARG A 86 -2.17 -1.83 -0.30
CA ARG A 86 -3.45 -1.65 -1.01
C ARG A 86 -3.27 -0.90 -2.33
N LYS A 87 -2.48 0.18 -2.33
CA LYS A 87 -2.18 0.95 -3.55
C LYS A 87 -1.36 0.15 -4.57
N ARG A 88 -0.34 -0.59 -4.11
CA ARG A 88 0.47 -1.47 -4.99
C ARG A 88 -0.38 -2.57 -5.62
N GLN A 89 -1.28 -3.19 -4.85
CA GLN A 89 -2.19 -4.21 -5.35
C GLN A 89 -3.18 -3.63 -6.36
N ALA A 90 -3.76 -2.46 -6.08
CA ALA A 90 -4.64 -1.78 -7.03
C ALA A 90 -3.92 -1.46 -8.34
N LEU A 91 -2.69 -0.94 -8.26
CA LEU A 91 -1.87 -0.67 -9.44
C LEU A 91 -1.62 -1.94 -10.27
N ARG A 92 -1.23 -3.05 -9.64
CA ARG A 92 -1.04 -4.33 -10.33
C ARG A 92 -2.29 -4.77 -11.07
N ARG A 93 -3.46 -4.73 -10.42
CA ARG A 93 -4.74 -5.08 -11.04
C ARG A 93 -5.05 -4.20 -12.26
N THR A 94 -4.81 -2.90 -12.17
CA THR A 94 -5.03 -1.99 -13.30
C THR A 94 -4.07 -2.26 -14.47
N GLN A 95 -2.81 -2.58 -14.18
CA GLN A 95 -1.82 -2.91 -15.19
C GLN A 95 -2.14 -4.23 -15.88
N GLU A 96 -2.52 -5.25 -15.11
CA GLU A 96 -2.96 -6.55 -15.62
C GLU A 96 -4.19 -6.41 -16.52
N ALA A 97 -5.22 -5.68 -16.07
CA ALA A 97 -6.42 -5.41 -16.87
C ALA A 97 -6.10 -4.64 -18.16
N ALA A 98 -5.21 -3.65 -18.10
CA ALA A 98 -4.79 -2.90 -19.29
C ALA A 98 -3.95 -3.74 -20.26
N ALA A 99 -3.12 -4.66 -19.76
CA ALA A 99 -2.37 -5.59 -20.59
C ALA A 99 -3.30 -6.61 -21.26
N GLU A 100 -4.28 -7.13 -20.52
CA GLU A 100 -5.26 -8.05 -21.07
C GLU A 100 -6.18 -7.37 -22.11
N ALA A 101 -6.64 -6.15 -21.86
CA ALA A 101 -7.42 -5.39 -22.82
C ALA A 101 -6.66 -5.18 -24.15
N ARG A 102 -5.34 -4.91 -24.08
CA ARG A 102 -4.49 -4.82 -25.27
C ARG A 102 -4.39 -6.14 -26.03
N ARG A 103 -4.19 -7.26 -25.32
CA ARG A 103 -4.17 -8.60 -25.94
C ARG A 103 -5.46 -8.89 -26.67
N ARG A 104 -6.60 -8.69 -26.00
CA ARG A 104 -7.93 -8.90 -26.60
C ARG A 104 -8.18 -7.99 -27.81
N ALA A 105 -7.71 -6.75 -27.80
CA ALA A 105 -7.83 -5.84 -28.93
C ALA A 105 -7.03 -6.34 -30.15
N LEU A 106 -5.78 -6.79 -29.93
CA LEU A 106 -4.95 -7.35 -30.99
C LEU A 106 -5.53 -8.65 -31.56
N ASP A 107 -6.03 -9.54 -30.70
CA ASP A 107 -6.66 -10.79 -31.14
C ASP A 107 -7.93 -10.51 -31.96
N ASN A 108 -8.74 -9.53 -31.56
CA ASN A 108 -9.90 -9.10 -32.33
C ASN A 108 -9.50 -8.48 -33.69
N GLN A 109 -8.45 -7.65 -33.72
CA GLN A 109 -7.94 -7.09 -34.98
C GLN A 109 -7.50 -8.20 -35.94
N ARG A 110 -6.71 -9.16 -35.45
CA ARG A 110 -6.30 -10.32 -36.25
C ARG A 110 -7.49 -11.08 -36.83
N ARG A 111 -8.53 -11.31 -36.01
CA ARG A 111 -9.74 -11.97 -36.49
C ARG A 111 -10.46 -11.17 -37.58
N HIS A 112 -10.56 -9.85 -37.42
CA HIS A 112 -11.14 -8.99 -38.45
C HIS A 112 -10.33 -9.04 -39.75
N GLU A 113 -8.99 -8.98 -39.67
CA GLU A 113 -8.10 -9.12 -40.84
C GLU A 113 -8.25 -10.50 -41.51
N GLU A 114 -8.35 -11.58 -40.74
CA GLU A 114 -8.60 -12.94 -41.24
C GLU A 114 -9.98 -13.02 -41.96
N GLU A 115 -11.04 -12.47 -41.36
CA GLU A 115 -12.38 -12.39 -41.95
C GLU A 115 -12.39 -11.56 -43.26
N GLU A 116 -11.70 -10.41 -43.28
CA GLU A 116 -11.53 -9.57 -44.47
C GLU A 116 -10.74 -10.28 -45.57
N TYR A 117 -9.64 -10.95 -45.22
CA TYR A 117 -8.85 -11.75 -46.16
C TYR A 117 -9.70 -12.83 -46.82
N HIS A 118 -10.51 -13.56 -46.04
CA HIS A 118 -11.45 -14.55 -46.58
C HIS A 118 -12.55 -13.95 -47.46
N GLY A 119 -12.97 -12.71 -47.21
CA GLY A 119 -13.93 -12.00 -48.06
C GLY A 119 -13.36 -11.55 -49.41
N ILE A 120 -12.06 -11.28 -49.50
CA ILE A 120 -11.38 -10.86 -50.74
C ILE A 120 -11.16 -12.05 -51.69
N PHE A 121 -10.81 -13.22 -51.16
CA PHE A 121 -10.77 -14.48 -51.93
C PHE A 121 -12.18 -15.05 -52.01
N GLY A 122 -12.99 -14.46 -52.89
CA GLY A 122 -14.39 -14.83 -53.10
C GLY A 122 -14.61 -16.35 -53.21
N GLN A 123 -15.79 -16.77 -52.78
CA GLN A 123 -16.29 -18.14 -52.85
C GLN A 123 -15.89 -18.79 -54.17
N VAL A 124 -15.09 -19.87 -54.10
CA VAL A 124 -14.82 -20.71 -55.28
C VAL A 124 -16.18 -21.03 -55.88
N PRO A 125 -16.46 -20.64 -57.13
CA PRO A 125 -17.76 -20.93 -57.74
C PRO A 125 -18.01 -22.42 -57.59
N ASP A 126 -19.21 -22.78 -57.10
CA ASP A 126 -19.60 -24.17 -56.99
C ASP A 126 -19.33 -24.86 -58.34
N PRO A 127 -18.71 -26.05 -58.38
CA PRO A 127 -18.41 -26.75 -59.62
C PRO A 127 -19.67 -27.20 -60.40
N ALA A 128 -20.86 -26.76 -60.01
CA ALA A 128 -22.12 -27.04 -60.66
C ALA A 128 -22.40 -26.13 -61.87
N ASP A 129 -21.76 -24.96 -61.97
CA ASP A 129 -21.98 -24.03 -63.08
C ASP A 129 -20.64 -23.58 -63.68
N GLU A 130 -19.99 -24.47 -64.43
CA GLU A 130 -19.19 -24.15 -65.63
C GLU A 130 -18.53 -25.41 -66.20
N ALA A 131 -19.22 -26.06 -67.14
CA ALA A 131 -18.60 -26.98 -68.08
C ALA A 131 -17.78 -26.18 -69.10
N VAL A 132 -16.61 -25.69 -68.72
CA VAL A 132 -15.61 -25.18 -69.65
C VAL A 132 -14.63 -26.31 -69.96
N THR A 133 -14.78 -26.91 -71.15
CA THR A 133 -13.77 -27.76 -71.77
C THR A 133 -12.52 -26.94 -72.04
N ILE A 134 -11.49 -27.11 -71.20
CA ILE A 134 -10.13 -26.63 -71.48
C ILE A 134 -9.32 -27.82 -71.98
N ASP A 135 -9.00 -27.78 -73.27
CA ASP A 135 -7.99 -28.63 -73.90
C ASP A 135 -6.66 -28.51 -73.13
N GLN A 136 -6.09 -29.65 -72.73
CA GLN A 136 -4.75 -29.74 -72.18
C GLN A 136 -3.71 -29.27 -73.21
N PRO A 137 -2.68 -28.55 -72.73
CA PRO A 137 -1.34 -29.03 -73.02
C PRO A 137 -0.48 -29.18 -71.75
N SER A 138 0.01 -30.39 -71.57
CA SER A 138 1.29 -30.86 -70.99
C SER A 138 2.02 -30.07 -69.87
N PRO A 139 2.54 -30.73 -68.82
CA PRO A 139 3.12 -30.07 -67.65
C PRO A 139 4.56 -29.62 -67.91
N ALA A 140 4.76 -28.31 -68.14
CA ALA A 140 6.07 -27.68 -67.96
C ALA A 140 6.25 -27.33 -66.48
N SER A 141 6.73 -28.32 -65.71
CA SER A 141 7.35 -28.13 -64.40
C SER A 141 8.53 -27.17 -64.54
N ASN A 142 8.39 -25.90 -64.16
CA ASN A 142 9.50 -24.98 -63.86
C ASN A 142 9.06 -23.68 -63.13
N ASN A 143 8.11 -23.76 -62.20
CA ASN A 143 7.83 -22.66 -61.28
C ASN A 143 8.43 -22.98 -59.90
N ALA A 144 9.75 -22.89 -59.78
CA ALA A 144 10.38 -22.83 -58.47
C ALA A 144 10.07 -21.45 -57.85
N PRO A 145 9.64 -21.37 -56.57
CA PRO A 145 9.44 -20.09 -55.93
C PRO A 145 10.80 -19.40 -55.80
N THR A 146 10.97 -18.29 -56.50
CA THR A 146 12.13 -17.41 -56.28
C THR A 146 11.95 -16.79 -54.90
N ILE A 147 12.74 -17.25 -53.93
CA ILE A 147 12.89 -16.57 -52.65
C ILE A 147 13.59 -15.24 -52.96
N ILE A 148 12.81 -14.15 -52.97
CA ILE A 148 13.38 -12.80 -52.92
C ILE A 148 13.89 -12.63 -51.49
N VAL A 149 15.19 -12.86 -51.29
CA VAL A 149 15.87 -12.46 -50.05
C VAL A 149 15.97 -10.93 -50.11
N PRO A 150 15.28 -10.17 -49.24
CA PRO A 150 15.53 -8.73 -49.16
C PRO A 150 16.99 -8.52 -48.70
N PRO A 151 17.72 -7.54 -49.28
CA PRO A 151 19.07 -7.24 -48.82
C PRO A 151 19.02 -6.92 -47.33
N ALA A 152 19.98 -7.48 -46.59
CA ALA A 152 20.13 -7.24 -45.16
C ALA A 152 20.15 -5.73 -44.91
N ALA A 153 19.16 -5.25 -44.14
CA ALA A 153 19.17 -3.88 -43.67
C ALA A 153 20.44 -3.70 -42.83
N GLU A 154 21.35 -2.85 -43.32
CA GLU A 154 22.45 -2.33 -42.51
C GLU A 154 21.84 -1.68 -41.25
N PRO A 155 22.47 -1.84 -40.06
CA PRO A 155 21.95 -1.25 -38.84
C PRO A 155 21.95 0.26 -39.01
N THR A 156 20.75 0.79 -39.29
CA THR A 156 20.52 2.23 -39.26
C THR A 156 20.71 2.62 -37.81
N ASN A 157 21.81 3.32 -37.51
CA ASN A 157 21.97 4.03 -36.26
C ASN A 157 20.73 4.93 -36.12
N VAL A 158 19.81 4.53 -35.25
CA VAL A 158 18.71 5.37 -34.81
C VAL A 158 19.37 6.57 -34.13
N PRO A 159 19.14 7.82 -34.58
CA PRO A 159 19.61 8.98 -33.84
C PRO A 159 19.04 8.88 -32.41
N GLU A 160 19.93 8.93 -31.44
CA GLU A 160 19.63 9.00 -30.01
C GLU A 160 19.04 10.38 -29.65
N GLU A 161 17.98 10.77 -30.34
CA GLU A 161 17.37 12.08 -30.21
C GLU A 161 15.90 11.98 -30.63
N LEU A 162 15.08 11.26 -29.84
CA LEU A 162 13.65 11.57 -29.66
C LEU A 162 13.00 10.65 -28.60
N ILE A 163 13.50 10.67 -27.36
CA ILE A 163 12.63 10.42 -26.20
C ILE A 163 12.93 11.53 -25.19
N GLU A 164 12.72 12.78 -25.60
CA GLU A 164 12.37 13.80 -24.62
C GLU A 164 11.03 13.33 -24.04
N ALA A 165 11.07 12.81 -22.81
CA ALA A 165 9.86 12.63 -22.03
C ALA A 165 9.06 13.93 -22.14
N PRO A 166 7.73 13.90 -22.34
CA PRO A 166 6.95 15.12 -22.26
C PRO A 166 7.32 15.75 -20.93
N LYS A 167 7.85 16.98 -20.97
CA LYS A 167 8.09 17.79 -19.77
C LYS A 167 6.72 18.14 -19.22
N THR A 168 6.05 17.15 -18.64
CA THR A 168 4.83 17.33 -17.89
C THR A 168 5.22 18.27 -16.78
N ASP A 169 4.65 19.48 -16.81
CA ASP A 169 4.93 20.50 -15.82
C ASP A 169 4.49 19.98 -14.45
N LEU A 170 5.45 19.41 -13.71
CA LEU A 170 5.23 18.82 -12.40
C LEU A 170 4.73 19.88 -11.41
N GLY A 171 4.96 21.17 -11.69
CA GLY A 171 4.40 22.30 -10.96
C GLY A 171 2.88 22.33 -11.08
N ALA A 172 2.36 22.26 -12.31
CA ALA A 172 0.92 22.27 -12.58
C ALA A 172 0.19 21.07 -11.93
N ILE A 173 0.80 19.88 -11.95
CA ILE A 173 0.24 18.68 -11.30
C ILE A 173 0.22 18.84 -9.78
N ARG A 174 1.29 19.38 -9.19
CA ARG A 174 1.37 19.62 -7.74
C ARG A 174 0.34 20.66 -7.29
N GLU A 175 0.12 21.70 -8.08
CA GLU A 175 -0.84 22.76 -7.79
C GLU A 175 -2.29 22.28 -7.87
N GLU A 176 -2.62 21.46 -8.87
CA GLU A 176 -3.94 20.83 -9.02
C GLU A 176 -4.24 19.82 -7.90
N LEU A 177 -3.25 19.04 -7.47
CA LEU A 177 -3.41 18.12 -6.34
C LEU A 177 -3.62 18.86 -5.01
N LYS A 178 -2.94 19.99 -4.81
CA LYS A 178 -3.10 20.82 -3.62
C LYS A 178 -4.51 21.44 -3.57
N ARG A 179 -5.00 21.95 -4.71
CA ARG A 179 -6.37 22.47 -4.84
C ARG A 179 -7.44 21.45 -4.44
N ARG A 180 -7.25 20.17 -4.82
CA ARG A 180 -8.19 19.08 -4.50
C ARG A 180 -8.16 18.65 -3.03
N GLN A 181 -7.04 18.83 -2.35
CA GLN A 181 -6.92 18.53 -0.93
C GLN A 181 -7.47 19.66 -0.03
N GLU A 182 -7.46 20.90 -0.54
CA GLU A 182 -7.96 22.09 0.16
C GLU A 182 -9.46 22.38 -0.07
N ALA A 183 -10.16 21.54 -0.84
CA ALA A 183 -11.61 21.59 -0.98
C ALA A 183 -12.27 20.55 -0.04
N PRO A 184 -12.52 20.89 1.24
CA PRO A 184 -13.40 20.10 2.08
C PRO A 184 -14.84 20.39 1.65
N GLU A 185 -15.56 19.36 1.20
CA GLU A 185 -17.00 19.27 1.46
C GLU A 185 -17.23 18.73 2.87
#